data_AF-A0AAV8Y5E5-F1
#
_entry.id   AF-A0AAV8Y5E5-F1
#
_cell.length_a   1.000
_cell.length_b   1.000
_cell.length_c   1.000
_cell.angle_alpha   90.00
_cell.angle_beta   90.00
_cell.angle_gamma   90.00
#
_symmetry.space_group_name_H-M   'P 1'
#
loop_
_entity.id
_entity.type
_entity.pdbx_description
1 polymer ?
#
loop_
_entity_poly.entity_id
_entity_poly.type
_entity_poly.pdbx_seq_one_letter_code
_entity_poly.pdbx_strand_id
1 'polypeptide(L)'
;MLDYVHVLLEQRYDEKILNYRLCRARRVVENAFGILASGFRIFLQPINVNVDKIDIIILACCVLHNFLRKSSKSYYITEHTVDQEDLNNGDVIPGQWRQQTSSTMTSLEKIKMTNASSVIKNVRDTYKRYYILSAVFIFKTVWLNNK
;
A
#
# COMPACT_ATOMS: atom_id res chain seq x y z
N MET A 1 -12.18 -3.98 -37.38
CA MET A 1 -11.76 -2.66 -36.85
C MET A 1 -12.38 -2.41 -35.46
N LEU A 2 -13.67 -2.67 -35.26
CA LEU A 2 -14.34 -2.60 -33.95
C LEU A 2 -13.75 -3.58 -32.90
N ASP A 3 -13.39 -4.80 -33.29
CA ASP A 3 -12.78 -5.78 -32.37
C ASP A 3 -11.41 -5.34 -31.84
N TYR A 4 -10.61 -4.65 -32.65
CA TYR A 4 -9.29 -4.16 -32.24
C TYR A 4 -9.41 -3.00 -31.24
N VAL A 5 -10.41 -2.14 -31.42
CA VAL A 5 -10.72 -1.06 -30.48
C VAL A 5 -11.22 -1.63 -29.15
N HIS A 6 -12.07 -2.66 -29.18
CA HIS A 6 -12.52 -3.36 -27.97
C HIS A 6 -11.36 -4.00 -27.20
N VAL A 7 -10.50 -4.77 -27.89
CA VAL A 7 -9.32 -5.41 -27.28
C VAL A 7 -8.35 -4.37 -26.69
N LEU A 8 -8.14 -3.24 -27.37
CA LEU A 8 -7.29 -2.15 -26.85
C LEU A 8 -7.90 -1.42 -25.66
N LEU A 9 -9.22 -1.20 -25.64
CA LEU A 9 -9.92 -0.57 -24.51
C LEU A 9 -9.92 -1.49 -23.28
N GLU A 10 -10.10 -2.80 -23.50
CA GLU A 10 -10.04 -3.82 -22.47
C GLU A 10 -8.63 -3.95 -21.86
N GLN A 11 -7.58 -3.95 -22.69
CA GLN A 11 -6.19 -3.88 -22.23
C GLN A 11 -5.90 -2.62 -21.39
N ARG A 12 -6.49 -1.47 -21.75
CA ARG A 12 -6.35 -0.23 -20.96
C ARG A 12 -7.12 -0.26 -19.65
N TYR A 13 -8.23 -1.01 -19.58
CA TYR A 13 -9.02 -1.17 -18.36
C TYR A 13 -8.31 -2.05 -17.33
N ASP A 14 -7.76 -3.18 -17.76
CA ASP A 14 -7.00 -4.07 -16.87
C ASP A 14 -5.76 -3.40 -16.28
N GLU A 15 -5.07 -2.57 -17.09
CA GLU A 15 -3.97 -1.74 -16.60
C GLU A 15 -4.42 -0.74 -15.53
N LYS A 16 -5.61 -0.13 -15.68
CA LYS A 16 -6.15 0.77 -14.64
C LYS A 16 -6.43 0.01 -13.35
N ILE A 17 -7.03 -1.18 -13.40
CA ILE A 17 -7.28 -2.02 -12.22
C ILE A 17 -5.98 -2.40 -11.53
N LEU A 18 -4.99 -2.87 -12.30
CA LEU A 18 -3.70 -3.25 -11.74
C LEU A 18 -3.02 -2.06 -11.06
N ASN A 19 -2.94 -0.92 -11.75
CA ASN A 19 -2.31 0.29 -11.20
C ASN A 19 -3.03 0.76 -9.94
N TYR A 20 -4.36 0.71 -9.91
CA TYR A 20 -5.15 1.03 -8.73
C TYR A 20 -4.81 0.11 -7.56
N ARG A 21 -4.81 -1.21 -7.77
CA ARG A 21 -4.48 -2.20 -6.73
C ARG A 21 -3.05 -2.03 -6.23
N LEU A 22 -2.10 -1.77 -7.12
CA LEU A 22 -0.71 -1.54 -6.77
C LEU A 22 -0.54 -0.25 -5.94
N CYS A 23 -1.16 0.85 -6.36
CA CYS A 23 -1.19 2.09 -5.60
C CYS A 23 -1.80 1.89 -4.21
N ARG A 24 -2.91 1.14 -4.11
CA ARG A 24 -3.58 0.83 -2.85
C ARG A 24 -2.70 -0.03 -1.92
N ALA A 25 -2.07 -1.08 -2.44
CA ALA A 25 -1.14 -1.92 -1.67
C ALA A 25 0.05 -1.09 -1.16
N ARG A 26 0.61 -0.23 -2.00
CA ARG A 26 1.69 0.65 -1.62
C ARG A 26 1.29 1.66 -0.54
N ARG A 27 0.09 2.24 -0.63
CA ARG A 27 -0.45 3.14 0.40
C ARG A 27 -0.57 2.45 1.76
N VAL A 28 -0.96 1.17 1.79
CA VAL A 28 -0.98 0.36 3.03
C VAL A 28 0.42 0.26 3.64
N VAL A 29 1.43 -0.01 2.82
CA VAL A 29 2.82 -0.11 3.27
C VAL A 29 3.33 1.25 3.78
N GLU A 30 3.11 2.33 3.04
CA GLU A 30 3.50 3.68 3.45
C GLU A 30 2.82 4.10 4.77
N ASN A 31 1.51 3.86 4.91
CA ASN A 31 0.79 4.11 6.15
C ASN A 31 1.40 3.35 7.33
N ALA A 32 1.75 2.07 7.16
CA ALA A 32 2.34 1.26 8.23
C ALA A 32 3.68 1.83 8.71
N PHE A 33 4.59 2.16 7.79
CA PHE A 33 5.87 2.77 8.14
C PHE A 33 5.70 4.18 8.71
N GLY A 34 4.80 4.98 8.13
CA GLY A 34 4.49 6.32 8.57
C GLY A 34 3.99 6.38 10.01
N ILE A 35 3.05 5.49 10.37
CA ILE A 35 2.54 5.34 11.74
C ILE A 35 3.65 4.90 12.71
N LEU A 36 4.47 3.92 12.32
CA LEU A 36 5.57 3.46 13.17
C LEU A 36 6.58 4.59 13.40
N ALA A 37 6.91 5.36 12.37
CA ALA A 37 7.86 6.46 12.49
C ALA A 37 7.31 7.67 13.25
N SER A 38 6.02 8.02 13.06
CA SER A 38 5.39 9.09 13.83
C SER A 38 5.25 8.73 15.31
N GLY A 39 4.98 7.45 15.61
CA GLY A 39 4.89 6.95 16.98
C GLY A 39 6.25 6.74 17.66
N PHE A 40 7.28 6.34 16.91
CA PHE A 40 8.60 5.98 17.44
C PHE A 40 9.72 6.74 16.71
N ARG A 41 10.27 7.74 17.41
CA ARG A 41 11.34 8.60 16.88
C ARG A 41 12.60 7.86 16.43
N ILE A 42 12.82 6.63 16.90
CA ILE A 42 13.95 5.79 16.48
C ILE A 42 13.98 5.56 14.97
N PHE A 43 12.83 5.56 14.29
CA PHE A 43 12.75 5.42 12.84
C PHE A 43 12.92 6.74 12.07
N LEU A 44 12.97 7.88 12.78
CA LEU A 44 13.19 9.21 12.19
C LEU A 44 14.67 9.64 12.26
N GLN A 45 15.53 8.79 12.80
CA GLN A 45 16.96 9.06 12.93
C GLN A 45 17.76 7.83 12.47
N PRO A 46 19.03 8.01 12.06
CA PRO A 46 19.91 6.87 11.81
C PRO A 46 19.96 5.96 13.04
N ILE A 47 19.63 4.69 12.86
CA ILE A 47 19.62 3.72 13.95
C ILE A 47 21.05 3.30 14.24
N ASN A 48 21.68 3.94 15.24
CA ASN A 48 23.06 3.67 15.64
C ASN A 48 23.17 2.47 16.59
N VAL A 49 22.78 1.29 16.10
CA VAL A 49 22.86 0.01 16.84
C VAL A 49 23.44 -1.07 15.93
N ASN A 50 23.95 -2.16 16.53
CA ASN A 50 24.38 -3.32 15.75
C ASN A 50 23.18 -3.92 15.00
N VAL A 51 23.41 -4.35 13.75
CA VAL A 51 22.42 -4.97 12.86
C VAL A 51 21.70 -6.13 13.54
N ASP A 52 22.41 -6.90 14.36
CA ASP A 52 21.86 -8.03 15.13
C ASP A 52 20.71 -7.64 16.09
N LYS A 53 20.58 -6.35 16.42
CA LYS A 53 19.54 -5.83 17.32
C LYS A 53 18.36 -5.19 16.58
N ILE A 54 18.47 -4.99 15.26
CA ILE A 54 17.45 -4.28 14.48
C ILE A 54 16.12 -5.02 14.52
N ASP A 55 16.13 -6.33 14.33
CA ASP A 55 14.92 -7.16 14.34
C ASP A 55 14.19 -7.08 15.69
N ILE A 56 14.96 -7.07 16.79
CA ILE A 56 14.41 -6.95 18.15
C ILE A 56 13.74 -5.59 18.33
N ILE A 57 14.35 -4.51 17.85
CA ILE A 57 13.79 -3.16 17.92
C ILE A 57 12.49 -3.07 17.12
N ILE A 58 12.48 -3.58 15.89
CA ILE A 58 11.30 -3.59 15.03
C ILE A 58 10.16 -4.38 15.71
N LEU A 59 10.44 -5.59 16.22
CA LEU A 59 9.44 -6.39 16.92
C LEU A 59 8.92 -5.69 18.18
N ALA A 60 9.79 -5.08 18.98
CA ALA A 60 9.40 -4.34 20.18
C ALA A 60 8.47 -3.17 19.84
N CYS A 61 8.78 -2.40 18.79
CA CYS A 61 7.91 -1.33 18.30
C CYS A 61 6.55 -1.86 17.81
N CYS A 62 6.52 -2.99 17.11
CA CYS A 62 5.28 -3.64 16.68
C CYS A 62 4.41 -4.11 17.86
N VAL A 63 5.03 -4.73 18.86
CA VAL A 63 4.34 -5.17 20.09
C VAL A 63 3.78 -3.96 20.84
N LEU A 64 4.58 -2.91 21.00
CA LEU A 64 4.17 -1.69 21.69
C LEU A 64 3.05 -0.96 20.92
N HIS A 65 3.14 -0.89 19.59
CA HIS A 65 2.07 -0.36 18.74
C HIS A 65 0.76 -1.13 18.95
N ASN A 66 0.81 -2.46 18.95
CA ASN A 66 -0.37 -3.31 19.17
C ASN A 66 -0.97 -3.10 20.56
N PHE A 67 -0.12 -2.97 21.58
CA PHE A 67 -0.54 -2.66 22.94
C PHE A 67 -1.25 -1.30 23.00
N LEU A 68 -0.63 -0.23 22.48
CA LEU A 68 -1.19 1.12 22.47
C LEU A 68 -2.50 1.21 21.68
N ARG A 69 -2.60 0.48 20.56
CA ARG A 69 -3.85 0.36 19.79
C ARG A 69 -4.98 -0.24 20.64
N LYS A 70 -4.67 -1.18 21.53
CA LYS A 70 -5.65 -1.84 22.41
C LYS A 70 -5.96 -1.00 23.65
N SER A 71 -4.96 -0.40 24.29
CA SER A 71 -5.11 0.33 25.56
C SER A 71 -5.59 1.77 25.39
N SER A 72 -5.30 2.39 24.25
CA SER A 72 -5.42 3.84 24.06
C SER A 72 -5.98 4.19 22.69
N LYS A 73 -6.96 3.41 22.21
CA LYS A 73 -7.56 3.52 20.88
C LYS A 73 -8.02 4.95 20.55
N SER A 74 -8.58 5.68 21.51
CA SER A 74 -9.11 7.03 21.27
C SER A 74 -8.05 8.10 21.00
N TYR A 75 -6.79 7.87 21.39
CA TYR A 75 -5.74 8.90 21.34
C TYR A 75 -4.53 8.49 20.51
N TYR A 76 -4.24 7.19 20.40
CA TYR A 76 -3.03 6.71 19.72
C TYR A 76 -3.17 6.67 18.19
N ILE A 77 -4.23 6.03 17.67
CA ILE A 77 -4.54 6.00 16.24
C ILE A 77 -5.99 6.39 16.04
N THR A 78 -6.17 7.63 15.58
CA THR A 78 -7.46 8.17 15.16
C THR A 78 -7.71 7.84 13.70
N GLU A 79 -8.96 8.00 13.25
CA GLU A 79 -9.32 7.79 11.84
C GLU A 79 -8.50 8.70 10.90
N HIS A 80 -8.18 9.91 11.35
CA HIS A 80 -7.39 10.88 10.60
C HIS A 80 -5.88 10.59 10.62
N THR A 81 -5.42 9.60 11.38
CA THR A 81 -3.99 9.27 11.45
C THR A 81 -3.50 8.72 10.12
N VAL A 82 -4.29 7.87 9.44
CA VAL A 82 -3.93 7.15 8.21
C VAL A 82 -4.46 7.81 6.95
N ASP A 83 -3.81 7.58 5.81
CA ASP A 83 -4.36 8.01 4.52
C ASP A 83 -5.72 7.35 4.26
N GLN A 84 -6.69 8.16 3.86
CA GLN A 84 -8.03 7.73 3.49
C GLN A 84 -8.27 7.88 2.00
N GLU A 85 -9.27 7.16 1.48
CA GLU A 85 -9.72 7.28 0.11
C GLU A 85 -11.14 7.84 0.12
N ASP A 86 -11.34 8.96 -0.56
CA ASP A 86 -12.67 9.51 -0.76
C ASP A 86 -13.37 8.67 -1.84
N LEU A 87 -14.44 8.00 -1.44
CA LEU A 87 -15.18 7.08 -2.31
C LEU A 87 -15.95 7.79 -3.43
N ASN A 88 -16.14 9.10 -3.33
CA ASN A 88 -16.93 9.87 -4.30
C ASN A 88 -16.10 10.29 -5.52
N ASN A 89 -14.83 10.66 -5.32
CA ASN A 89 -13.92 11.16 -6.36
C ASN A 89 -12.72 10.23 -6.59
N GLY A 90 -12.44 9.28 -5.69
CA GLY A 90 -11.29 8.39 -5.74
C GLY A 90 -9.98 9.04 -5.28
N ASP A 91 -10.04 10.25 -4.71
CA ASP A 91 -8.89 10.98 -4.24
C ASP A 91 -8.35 10.42 -2.92
N VAL A 92 -7.04 10.57 -2.72
CA VAL A 92 -6.38 10.15 -1.48
C VAL A 92 -6.29 11.35 -0.54
N ILE A 93 -6.95 11.24 0.62
CA ILE A 93 -6.86 12.21 1.71
C ILE A 93 -5.64 11.84 2.57
N PRO A 94 -4.62 12.70 2.67
CA PRO A 94 -3.41 12.43 3.46
C PRO A 94 -3.71 12.29 4.96
N GLY A 95 -3.12 11.27 5.59
CA GLY A 95 -3.19 11.08 7.05
C GLY A 95 -2.28 12.04 7.82
N GLN A 96 -2.60 12.26 9.11
CA GLN A 96 -1.83 13.13 10.01
C GLN A 96 -0.36 12.69 10.16
N TRP A 97 -0.06 11.38 10.04
CA TRP A 97 1.32 10.89 10.14
C TRP A 97 2.24 11.59 9.13
N ARG A 98 1.72 11.93 7.94
CA ARG A 98 2.50 12.59 6.90
C ARG A 98 3.01 13.96 7.34
N GLN A 99 2.23 14.72 8.12
CA GLN A 99 2.62 16.05 8.61
C GLN A 99 3.77 15.98 9.62
N GLN A 100 3.77 14.95 10.47
CA GLN A 100 4.76 14.78 11.53
C GLN A 100 6.10 14.27 10.99
N THR A 101 6.10 13.61 9.82
CA THR A 101 7.29 13.01 9.22
C THR A 101 7.71 13.64 7.89
N SER A 102 7.05 14.73 7.45
CA SER A 102 7.25 15.37 6.13
C SER A 102 8.71 15.64 5.75
N SER A 103 9.56 15.96 6.73
CA SER A 103 10.97 16.29 6.50
C SER A 103 11.90 15.07 6.43
N THR A 104 11.45 13.90 6.89
CA THR A 104 12.30 12.72 7.08
C THR A 104 11.85 11.52 6.23
N MET A 105 10.54 11.37 6.01
CA MET A 105 9.98 10.30 5.19
C MET A 105 9.40 10.87 3.90
N THR A 106 10.04 10.56 2.78
CA THR A 106 9.53 10.89 1.45
C THR A 106 8.61 9.76 0.95
N SER A 107 7.58 10.13 0.18
CA SER A 107 6.79 9.15 -0.55
C SER A 107 7.70 8.37 -1.51
N LEU A 108 7.49 7.06 -1.61
CA LEU A 108 8.28 6.22 -2.51
C LEU A 108 8.22 6.79 -3.95
N GLU A 109 9.32 6.86 -4.70
CA GLU A 109 9.24 7.49 -6.02
C GLU A 109 8.57 6.56 -7.05
N LYS A 110 7.90 7.14 -8.05
CA LYS A 110 7.47 6.38 -9.23
C LYS A 110 8.71 6.11 -10.08
N ILE A 111 9.18 4.87 -10.09
CA ILE A 111 10.23 4.45 -11.02
C ILE A 111 9.67 4.51 -12.44
N LYS A 112 10.06 5.52 -13.21
CA LYS A 112 9.78 5.57 -14.65
C LYS A 112 10.70 4.58 -15.36
N MET A 113 10.22 3.38 -15.61
CA MET A 113 10.90 2.44 -16.49
C MET A 113 10.62 2.81 -17.95
N THR A 114 11.53 3.53 -18.58
CA THR A 114 11.41 3.92 -20.00
C THR A 114 11.61 2.76 -20.95
N ASN A 115 12.36 1.71 -20.56
CA ASN A 115 12.69 0.55 -21.40
C ASN A 115 12.64 -0.78 -20.60
N ALA A 116 11.49 -1.12 -19.99
CA ALA A 116 11.36 -2.40 -19.29
C ALA A 116 11.55 -3.58 -20.25
N SER A 117 12.44 -4.51 -19.89
CA SER A 117 12.68 -5.76 -20.62
C SER A 117 11.38 -6.55 -20.82
N SER A 118 11.29 -7.33 -21.90
CA SER A 118 10.18 -8.25 -22.17
C SER A 118 9.89 -9.17 -20.99
N VAL A 119 10.92 -9.59 -20.26
CA VAL A 119 10.80 -10.39 -19.03
C VAL A 119 10.01 -9.65 -17.94
N ILE A 120 10.32 -8.38 -17.70
CA ILE A 120 9.64 -7.57 -16.66
C ILE A 120 8.19 -7.31 -17.06
N LYS A 121 7.92 -7.09 -18.36
CA LYS A 121 6.56 -6.98 -18.89
C LYS A 121 5.77 -8.27 -18.66
N ASN A 122 6.39 -9.42 -18.90
CA ASN A 122 5.74 -10.72 -18.71
C ASN A 122 5.47 -11.03 -17.22
N VAL A 123 6.37 -10.66 -16.32
CA VAL A 123 6.14 -10.74 -14.87
C VAL A 123 4.97 -9.84 -14.46
N ARG A 124 4.94 -8.59 -14.94
CA ARG A 124 3.83 -7.66 -14.70
C ARG A 124 2.50 -8.24 -15.21
N ASP A 125 2.48 -8.83 -16.40
CA ASP A 125 1.29 -9.45 -16.97
C ASP A 125 0.86 -10.71 -16.22
N THR A 126 1.82 -11.49 -15.70
CA THR A 126 1.53 -12.64 -14.84
C THR A 126 0.83 -12.21 -13.56
N TYR A 127 1.37 -11.19 -12.87
CA TYR A 127 0.72 -10.62 -11.68
C TYR A 127 -0.63 -9.99 -12.03
N LYS A 128 -0.75 -9.29 -13.16
CA LYS A 128 -2.01 -8.73 -13.64
C LYS A 128 -3.08 -9.81 -13.76
N ARG A 129 -2.78 -10.90 -14.47
CA ARG A 129 -3.69 -12.04 -14.61
C ARG A 129 -4.03 -12.66 -13.27
N TYR A 130 -3.04 -12.86 -12.40
CA TYR A 130 -3.26 -13.38 -11.05
C TYR A 130 -4.24 -12.49 -10.28
N TYR A 131 -3.99 -11.19 -10.15
CA TYR A 131 -4.81 -10.30 -9.34
C TYR A 131 -6.19 -9.98 -9.95
N ILE A 132 -6.34 -10.04 -11.27
CA ILE A 132 -7.64 -9.84 -11.92
C ILE A 132 -8.47 -11.12 -11.86
N LEU A 133 -7.91 -12.29 -12.22
CA LEU A 133 -8.64 -13.55 -12.23
C LEU A 133 -8.90 -14.08 -10.82
N SER A 134 -7.92 -14.07 -9.91
CA SER A 134 -8.11 -14.57 -8.55
C SER A 134 -9.02 -13.67 -7.72
N ALA A 135 -8.99 -12.35 -7.90
CA ALA A 135 -9.93 -11.46 -7.20
C ALA A 135 -11.36 -11.66 -7.69
N VAL A 136 -11.57 -11.87 -9.00
CA VAL A 136 -12.89 -12.22 -9.55
C VAL A 136 -13.34 -13.60 -9.05
N PHE A 137 -12.44 -14.58 -9.01
CA PHE A 137 -12.76 -15.92 -8.51
C PHE A 137 -13.10 -15.90 -7.02
N ILE A 138 -12.28 -15.28 -6.17
CA ILE A 138 -12.50 -15.19 -4.71
C ILE A 138 -13.80 -14.41 -4.41
N PHE A 139 -14.05 -13.29 -5.08
CA PHE A 139 -15.29 -12.53 -4.85
C PHE A 139 -16.53 -13.33 -5.28
N LYS A 140 -16.44 -14.11 -6.37
CA LYS A 140 -17.53 -14.94 -6.88
C LYS A 140 -17.72 -16.24 -6.10
N THR A 141 -16.66 -16.87 -5.61
CA THR A 141 -16.76 -18.13 -4.86
C THR A 141 -16.98 -17.94 -3.37
N VAL A 142 -16.47 -16.88 -2.76
CA VAL A 142 -16.59 -16.66 -1.32
C VAL A 142 -17.79 -15.78 -0.97
N TRP A 143 -18.12 -14.79 -1.81
CA TRP A 143 -19.15 -13.80 -1.48
C TRP A 143 -20.51 -14.08 -2.14
N LEU A 144 -20.53 -14.59 -3.38
CA LEU A 144 -21.79 -14.92 -4.07
C LEU A 144 -22.34 -16.32 -3.75
N ASN A 145 -21.49 -17.28 -3.37
CA ASN A 145 -21.94 -18.63 -2.99
C ASN A 145 -22.23 -18.80 -1.48
N ASN A 146 -22.10 -17.73 -0.68
CA ASN A 146 -22.52 -17.68 0.74
C ASN A 146 -23.88 -16.96 0.89
N LYS A 147 -24.78 -17.16 -0.07
CA LYS A 147 -26.19 -16.73 0.02
C LYS A 147 -27.11 -17.91 -0.25
#